data_AF-A0A9P7Y5W3-F1
#
_entry.id   AF-A0A9P7Y5W3-F1
#
_cell.length_a   1.000
_cell.length_b   1.000
_cell.length_c   1.000
_cell.angle_alpha   90.00
_cell.angle_beta   90.00
_cell.angle_gamma   90.00
#
_symmetry.space_group_name_H-M   'P 1'
#
loop_
_entity.id
_entity.type
_entity.pdbx_description
1 polymer ?
#
loop_
_entity_poly.entity_id
_entity_poly.type
_entity_poly.pdbx_seq_one_letter_code
_entity_poly.pdbx_strand_id
1 'polypeptide(L)'
;MDPPQARPDAQLPRLKIYNSLTRSHDDFVPVDPAGKTVTWYACGPTVYEDAHLGHAKNYVSTDIICRIMKDYFGFRVKFVMNTTDIDDKIILQGRQQYLLARFKQQHAAEDGSVSDSVLADAQAAFRLYIRKNFPSLPSDTGPETFSEAVDKAYPEETVDKEEAEPVTVADLLLRAHIGTARPAVEAWQAPGKLPGFSPSRTMFCSHISMPCMVQRWTPITTRYTWSGPRNSNAASSRT
;
A
#
# COMPACT_ATOMS: atom_id res chain seq x y z
N MET A 1 26.07 9.18 -27.90
CA MET A 1 26.48 9.44 -26.49
C MET A 1 27.20 8.19 -26.04
N ASP A 2 28.53 8.21 -26.08
CA ASP A 2 29.30 7.09 -25.55
C ASP A 2 29.16 7.03 -24.02
N PRO A 3 29.07 5.84 -23.43
CA PRO A 3 29.03 5.71 -21.98
C PRO A 3 30.31 6.31 -21.37
N PRO A 4 30.20 7.01 -20.23
CA PRO A 4 31.37 7.59 -19.57
C PRO A 4 32.40 6.50 -19.26
N GLN A 5 33.62 6.67 -19.74
CA GLN A 5 34.70 5.73 -19.50
C GLN A 5 35.17 5.81 -18.04
N ALA A 6 35.31 4.65 -17.39
CA ALA A 6 35.81 4.56 -16.03
C ALA A 6 37.27 5.06 -15.96
N ARG A 7 37.58 5.91 -14.99
CA ARG A 7 38.97 6.37 -14.78
C ARG A 7 39.81 5.21 -14.22
N PRO A 8 41.05 5.00 -14.70
CA PRO A 8 41.89 3.86 -14.29
C PRO A 8 42.23 3.84 -12.79
N ASP A 9 42.21 5.00 -12.15
CA ASP A 9 42.57 5.24 -10.75
C ASP A 9 41.35 5.34 -9.82
N ALA A 10 40.13 5.26 -10.34
CA ALA A 10 38.92 5.37 -9.54
C ALA A 10 38.70 4.10 -8.70
N GLN A 11 38.88 4.22 -7.38
CA GLN A 11 38.33 3.24 -6.44
C GLN A 11 36.81 3.36 -6.43
N LEU A 12 36.12 2.28 -6.83
CA LEU A 12 34.67 2.22 -6.72
C LEU A 12 34.26 2.25 -5.23
N PRO A 13 33.25 3.05 -4.86
CA PRO A 13 32.76 3.08 -3.49
C PRO A 13 32.25 1.69 -3.10
N ARG A 14 32.54 1.29 -1.85
CA ARG A 14 32.02 0.04 -1.28
C ARG A 14 30.50 0.07 -1.25
N LEU A 15 29.88 -1.07 -1.53
CA LEU A 15 28.43 -1.22 -1.42
C LEU A 15 28.02 -1.02 0.05
N LYS A 16 27.16 -0.04 0.30
CA LYS A 16 26.56 0.22 1.61
C LYS A 16 25.04 0.02 1.53
N ILE A 17 24.46 -0.58 2.57
CA ILE A 17 23.01 -0.82 2.66
C ILE A 17 22.49 -0.14 3.92
N TYR A 18 21.30 0.47 3.82
CA TYR A 18 20.62 0.97 5.01
C TYR A 18 20.10 -0.21 5.84
N ASN A 19 20.61 -0.35 7.05
CA ASN A 19 20.26 -1.43 7.95
C ASN A 19 19.22 -0.95 8.95
N SER A 20 18.00 -1.49 8.88
CA SER A 20 16.91 -1.10 9.77
C SER A 20 17.17 -1.44 11.25
N LEU A 21 18.07 -2.37 11.55
CA LEU A 21 18.44 -2.74 12.93
C LEU A 21 19.32 -1.67 13.59
N THR A 22 20.32 -1.16 12.87
CA THR A 22 21.26 -0.12 13.34
C THR A 22 20.79 1.29 13.01
N ARG A 23 19.85 1.42 12.05
CA ARG A 23 19.36 2.67 11.46
C ARG A 23 20.46 3.50 10.78
N SER A 24 21.53 2.84 10.32
CA SER A 24 22.67 3.44 9.62
C SER A 24 22.95 2.78 8.27
N HIS A 25 23.79 3.42 7.46
CA HIS A 25 24.33 2.83 6.24
C HIS A 25 25.59 2.02 6.56
N ASP A 26 25.46 0.70 6.55
CA ASP A 26 26.52 -0.23 6.91
C ASP A 26 27.18 -0.80 5.65
N ASP A 27 28.46 -1.16 5.74
CA ASP A 27 29.17 -1.85 4.66
C ASP A 27 28.53 -3.23 4.43
N PHE A 28 28.21 -3.54 3.17
CA PHE A 28 27.64 -4.83 2.82
C PHE A 28 28.75 -5.88 2.73
N VAL A 29 28.69 -6.87 3.62
CA VAL A 29 29.60 -8.02 3.64
C VAL A 29 28.77 -9.30 3.55
N PRO A 30 28.92 -10.11 2.48
CA PRO A 30 28.23 -11.40 2.38
C PRO A 30 28.63 -12.35 3.51
N VAL A 31 27.68 -13.19 3.94
CA VAL A 31 27.94 -14.26 4.93
C VAL A 31 28.86 -15.34 4.37
N ASP A 32 28.84 -15.56 3.06
CA ASP A 32 29.74 -16.49 2.36
C ASP A 32 31.21 -16.09 2.59
N PRO A 33 32.06 -16.96 3.18
CA PRO A 33 33.47 -16.67 3.40
C PRO A 33 34.25 -16.34 2.13
N ALA A 34 33.81 -16.86 0.97
CA ALA A 34 34.42 -16.53 -0.32
C ALA A 34 34.02 -15.14 -0.84
N GLY A 35 33.04 -14.47 -0.20
CA GLY A 35 32.55 -13.16 -0.55
C GLY A 35 31.78 -13.10 -1.88
N LYS A 36 31.34 -14.25 -2.42
CA LYS A 36 30.75 -14.34 -3.77
C LYS A 36 29.24 -14.58 -3.76
N THR A 37 28.75 -15.32 -2.77
CA THR A 37 27.35 -15.74 -2.71
C THR A 37 26.55 -14.89 -1.73
N VAL A 38 25.40 -14.39 -2.17
CA VAL A 38 24.46 -13.65 -1.32
C VAL A 38 23.16 -14.44 -1.23
N THR A 39 22.70 -14.73 -0.02
CA THR A 39 21.36 -15.28 0.21
C THR A 39 20.42 -14.17 0.62
N TRP A 40 19.32 -14.01 -0.11
CA TRP A 40 18.35 -12.95 0.11
C TRP A 40 16.97 -13.58 0.32
N TYR A 41 16.32 -13.25 1.44
CA TYR A 41 14.90 -13.53 1.67
C TYR A 41 14.05 -12.24 1.60
N ALA A 42 12.91 -12.29 0.91
CA ALA A 42 11.90 -11.23 0.92
C ALA A 42 10.53 -11.81 1.27
N CYS A 43 9.75 -11.05 2.04
CA CYS A 43 8.36 -11.39 2.32
C CYS A 43 7.52 -11.23 1.03
N GLY A 44 6.85 -12.30 0.62
CA GLY A 44 5.92 -12.28 -0.51
C GLY A 44 4.49 -11.91 -0.10
N PRO A 45 3.54 -12.00 -1.04
CA PRO A 45 2.17 -11.55 -0.83
C PRO A 45 1.35 -12.52 0.00
N THR A 46 0.34 -11.99 0.69
CA THR A 46 -0.83 -12.75 1.14
C THR A 46 -1.87 -12.72 0.02
N VAL A 47 -2.20 -13.89 -0.55
CA VAL A 47 -2.99 -14.01 -1.79
C VAL A 47 -4.50 -13.97 -1.57
N TYR A 48 -5.01 -12.93 -0.89
CA TYR A 48 -6.45 -12.76 -0.65
C TYR A 48 -7.14 -11.91 -1.73
N GLU A 49 -6.41 -11.03 -2.40
CA GLU A 49 -6.90 -10.10 -3.43
C GLU A 49 -5.87 -9.91 -4.55
N ASP A 50 -6.30 -9.29 -5.64
CA ASP A 50 -5.44 -8.95 -6.77
C ASP A 50 -4.32 -7.98 -6.38
N ALA A 51 -3.19 -8.10 -7.07
CA ALA A 51 -2.03 -7.27 -6.80
C ALA A 51 -2.29 -5.80 -7.20
N HIS A 52 -2.13 -4.87 -6.25
CA HIS A 52 -2.18 -3.43 -6.50
C HIS A 52 -0.77 -2.82 -6.68
N LEU A 53 -0.72 -1.54 -7.07
CA LEU A 53 0.52 -0.81 -7.36
C LEU A 53 1.53 -0.78 -6.20
N GLY A 54 1.04 -0.91 -4.96
CA GLY A 54 1.88 -1.01 -3.76
C GLY A 54 2.74 -2.28 -3.77
N HIS A 55 2.17 -3.42 -4.15
CA HIS A 55 2.91 -4.67 -4.34
C HIS A 55 3.94 -4.52 -5.47
N ALA A 56 3.51 -3.97 -6.61
CA ALA A 56 4.38 -3.77 -7.77
C ALA A 56 5.62 -2.93 -7.43
N LYS A 57 5.46 -1.83 -6.68
CA LYS A 57 6.59 -0.99 -6.24
C LYS A 57 7.64 -1.80 -5.48
N ASN A 58 7.22 -2.65 -4.54
CA ASN A 58 8.13 -3.43 -3.72
C ASN A 58 8.89 -4.47 -4.55
N TYR A 59 8.18 -5.20 -5.42
CA TYR A 59 8.78 -6.25 -6.25
C TYR A 59 9.72 -5.67 -7.31
N VAL A 60 9.33 -4.56 -7.96
CA VAL A 60 10.20 -3.86 -8.91
C VAL A 60 11.45 -3.32 -8.22
N SER A 61 11.31 -2.71 -7.03
CA SER A 61 12.47 -2.22 -6.29
C SER A 61 13.43 -3.35 -5.93
N THR A 62 12.89 -4.48 -5.46
CA THR A 62 13.68 -5.67 -5.11
C THR A 62 14.36 -6.29 -6.34
N ASP A 63 13.67 -6.36 -7.47
CA ASP A 63 14.22 -6.85 -8.74
C ASP A 63 15.38 -5.98 -9.23
N ILE A 64 15.22 -4.65 -9.22
CA ILE A 64 16.27 -3.71 -9.60
C ILE A 64 17.53 -3.91 -8.74
N ILE A 65 17.37 -4.03 -7.42
CA ILE A 65 18.52 -4.23 -6.53
C ILE A 65 19.16 -5.60 -6.79
N CYS A 66 18.36 -6.66 -6.99
CA CYS A 66 18.88 -7.97 -7.33
C CYS A 66 19.71 -7.95 -8.63
N ARG A 67 19.25 -7.22 -9.66
CA ARG A 67 19.99 -7.02 -10.91
C ARG A 67 21.28 -6.24 -10.69
N ILE A 68 21.24 -5.14 -9.94
CA ILE A 68 22.45 -4.39 -9.58
C ILE A 68 23.47 -5.27 -8.86
N MET A 69 23.04 -6.09 -7.90
CA MET A 69 23.93 -6.99 -7.17
C MET A 69 24.56 -8.07 -8.06
N LYS A 70 23.80 -8.61 -9.02
CA LYS A 70 24.28 -9.64 -9.95
C LYS A 70 25.15 -9.05 -11.05
N ASP A 71 24.66 -8.03 -11.74
CA ASP A 71 25.22 -7.55 -13.01
C ASP A 71 26.33 -6.51 -12.80
N TYR A 72 26.18 -5.64 -11.79
CA TYR A 72 27.17 -4.60 -11.51
C TYR A 72 28.23 -5.06 -10.51
N PHE A 73 27.82 -5.71 -9.41
CA PHE A 73 28.75 -6.17 -8.37
C PHE A 73 29.22 -7.62 -8.55
N GLY A 74 28.65 -8.39 -9.48
CA GLY A 74 29.10 -9.75 -9.79
C GLY A 74 28.75 -10.81 -8.73
N PHE A 75 27.82 -10.53 -7.81
CA PHE A 75 27.43 -11.49 -6.78
C PHE A 75 26.55 -12.62 -7.33
N ARG A 76 26.75 -13.83 -6.83
CA ARG A 76 25.82 -14.94 -7.01
C ARG A 76 24.68 -14.81 -6.00
N VAL A 77 23.59 -14.18 -6.41
CA VAL A 77 22.42 -13.97 -5.54
C VAL A 77 21.45 -15.15 -5.59
N LYS A 78 21.24 -15.82 -4.46
CA LYS A 78 20.16 -16.78 -4.22
C LYS A 78 19.00 -16.04 -3.54
N PHE A 79 18.00 -15.65 -4.34
CA PHE A 79 16.82 -14.95 -3.88
C PHE A 79 15.67 -15.92 -3.63
N VAL A 80 15.01 -15.79 -2.48
CA VAL A 80 13.84 -16.57 -2.07
C VAL A 80 12.74 -15.62 -1.61
N MET A 81 11.52 -15.86 -2.06
CA MET A 81 10.33 -15.14 -1.64
C MET A 81 9.24 -16.17 -1.32
N ASN A 82 8.57 -16.02 -0.17
CA ASN A 82 7.47 -16.90 0.20
C ASN A 82 6.16 -16.50 -0.52
N THR A 83 5.12 -17.30 -0.35
CA THR A 83 3.74 -16.89 -0.63
C THR A 83 2.91 -17.31 0.58
N THR A 84 2.11 -16.39 1.11
CA THR A 84 1.24 -16.69 2.24
C THR A 84 -0.12 -17.10 1.68
N ASP A 85 -0.34 -18.41 1.60
CA ASP A 85 -1.55 -19.06 1.09
C ASP A 85 -2.58 -19.38 2.18
N ILE A 86 -2.20 -19.25 3.46
CA ILE A 86 -3.09 -19.40 4.62
C ILE A 86 -2.90 -18.18 5.54
N ASP A 87 -3.98 -17.41 5.70
CA ASP A 87 -4.05 -16.23 6.57
C ASP A 87 -5.52 -15.94 6.91
N ASP A 88 -5.79 -15.29 8.04
CA ASP A 88 -7.16 -14.91 8.45
C ASP A 88 -7.85 -14.05 7.38
N LYS A 89 -7.10 -13.20 6.68
CA LYS A 89 -7.64 -12.38 5.58
C LYS A 89 -8.13 -13.22 4.41
N ILE A 90 -7.43 -14.30 4.08
CA ILE A 90 -7.83 -15.24 3.01
C ILE A 90 -9.13 -15.95 3.40
N ILE A 91 -9.21 -16.42 4.65
CA ILE A 91 -10.40 -17.12 5.17
C ILE A 91 -11.62 -16.19 5.15
N LEU A 92 -11.46 -14.95 5.63
CA LEU A 92 -12.53 -13.95 5.65
C LEU A 92 -12.99 -13.59 4.24
N GLN A 93 -12.06 -13.32 3.32
CA GLN A 93 -12.37 -12.96 1.95
C GLN A 93 -13.07 -14.11 1.21
N GLY A 94 -12.57 -15.34 1.34
CA GLY A 94 -13.20 -16.52 0.76
C GLY A 94 -14.64 -16.72 1.24
N ARG A 95 -14.89 -16.50 2.54
CA ARG A 95 -16.25 -16.55 3.10
C ARG A 95 -17.15 -15.45 2.53
N GLN A 96 -16.65 -14.22 2.42
CA GLN A 96 -17.42 -13.09 1.87
C GLN A 96 -17.80 -13.34 0.40
N GLN A 97 -16.84 -13.77 -0.42
CA GLN A 97 -17.07 -14.08 -1.83
C GLN A 97 -18.08 -15.23 -1.99
N TYR A 98 -17.96 -16.29 -1.18
CA TYR A 98 -18.90 -17.41 -1.19
C TYR A 98 -20.34 -16.96 -0.86
N LEU A 99 -20.51 -16.18 0.21
CA LEU A 99 -21.83 -15.68 0.62
C LEU A 99 -22.43 -14.74 -0.43
N LEU A 100 -21.62 -13.85 -1.02
CA LEU A 100 -22.05 -12.96 -2.08
C LEU A 100 -22.45 -13.73 -3.35
N ALA A 101 -21.65 -14.72 -3.76
CA ALA A 101 -21.94 -15.54 -4.93
C ALA A 101 -23.26 -16.31 -4.74
N ARG A 102 -23.46 -16.89 -3.56
CA ARG A 102 -24.70 -17.57 -3.19
C ARG A 102 -25.90 -16.62 -3.21
N PHE A 103 -25.76 -15.42 -2.64
CA PHE A 103 -26.82 -14.41 -2.65
C PHE A 103 -27.20 -14.02 -4.09
N LYS A 104 -26.20 -13.75 -4.94
CA LYS A 104 -26.43 -13.47 -6.36
C LYS A 104 -27.16 -14.59 -7.08
N GLN A 105 -26.80 -15.85 -6.82
CA GLN A 105 -27.46 -17.01 -7.44
C GLN A 105 -28.93 -17.15 -7.00
N GLN A 106 -29.22 -16.88 -5.72
CA GLN A 106 -30.57 -16.99 -5.17
C GLN A 106 -31.52 -15.88 -5.62
N HIS A 107 -30.95 -14.72 -5.96
CA HIS A 107 -31.69 -13.51 -6.33
C HIS A 107 -31.46 -13.08 -7.78
N ALA A 108 -30.90 -13.95 -8.63
CA ALA A 108 -30.72 -13.67 -10.06
C ALA A 108 -32.08 -13.72 -10.77
N ALA A 109 -32.53 -12.58 -11.30
CA ALA A 109 -33.65 -12.53 -12.24
C ALA A 109 -33.16 -12.86 -13.65
N GLU A 110 -33.99 -13.55 -14.45
CA GLU A 110 -33.64 -13.94 -15.83
C GLU A 110 -33.37 -12.74 -16.75
N ASP A 111 -33.96 -11.59 -16.45
CA ASP A 111 -33.80 -10.32 -17.17
C ASP A 111 -32.68 -9.42 -16.59
N GLY A 112 -32.00 -9.87 -15.54
CA GLY A 112 -30.98 -9.08 -14.84
C GLY A 112 -31.54 -7.94 -13.99
N SER A 113 -32.86 -7.87 -13.77
CA SER A 113 -33.47 -6.89 -12.88
C SER A 113 -33.15 -7.18 -11.40
N VAL A 114 -33.14 -6.13 -10.58
CA VAL A 114 -32.94 -6.24 -9.13
C VAL A 114 -34.30 -6.17 -8.45
N SER A 115 -34.67 -7.22 -7.72
CA SER A 115 -35.94 -7.27 -6.97
C SER A 115 -35.94 -6.33 -5.75
N ASP A 116 -37.11 -5.84 -5.36
CA ASP A 116 -37.29 -4.97 -4.19
C ASP A 116 -36.75 -5.58 -2.88
N SER A 117 -36.78 -6.91 -2.73
CA SER A 117 -36.23 -7.59 -1.55
C SER A 117 -34.71 -7.44 -1.46
N VAL A 118 -33.99 -7.52 -2.59
CA VAL A 118 -32.54 -7.29 -2.66
C VAL A 118 -32.21 -5.85 -2.31
N LEU A 119 -33.03 -4.89 -2.77
CA LEU A 119 -32.86 -3.49 -2.41
C LEU A 119 -33.06 -3.28 -0.89
N ALA A 120 -34.08 -3.90 -0.30
CA ALA A 120 -34.30 -3.83 1.14
C ALA A 120 -33.14 -4.41 1.95
N ASP A 121 -32.61 -5.56 1.54
CA ASP A 121 -31.45 -6.21 2.18
C ASP A 121 -30.19 -5.36 2.06
N ALA A 122 -29.93 -4.77 0.88
CA ALA A 122 -28.80 -3.89 0.65
C ALA A 122 -28.89 -2.60 1.50
N GLN A 123 -30.08 -2.00 1.63
CA GLN A 123 -30.30 -0.87 2.53
C GLN A 123 -30.08 -1.24 4.00
N ALA A 124 -30.54 -2.43 4.42
CA ALA A 124 -30.31 -2.92 5.77
C ALA A 124 -28.81 -3.14 6.05
N ALA A 125 -28.09 -3.76 5.11
CA ALA A 125 -26.64 -3.95 5.20
C ALA A 125 -25.89 -2.61 5.24
N PHE A 126 -26.29 -1.63 4.44
CA PHE A 126 -25.71 -0.29 4.46
C PHE A 126 -25.88 0.39 5.83
N ARG A 127 -27.09 0.37 6.40
CA ARG A 127 -27.32 0.91 7.76
C ARG A 127 -26.47 0.24 8.83
N LEU A 128 -26.27 -1.08 8.75
CA LEU A 128 -25.37 -1.80 9.65
C LEU A 128 -23.91 -1.37 9.48
N TYR A 129 -23.49 -1.13 8.24
CA TYR A 129 -22.15 -0.61 7.95
C TYR A 129 -21.96 0.81 8.52
N ILE A 130 -22.95 1.69 8.37
CA ILE A 130 -22.90 3.04 8.93
C ILE A 130 -22.78 2.99 10.46
N ARG A 131 -23.66 2.25 11.13
CA ARG A 131 -23.64 2.10 12.59
C ARG A 131 -22.29 1.58 13.11
N LYS A 132 -21.65 0.68 12.38
CA LYS A 132 -20.37 0.09 12.78
C LYS A 132 -19.20 1.05 12.60
N ASN A 133 -19.13 1.77 11.48
CA ASN A 133 -17.92 2.50 11.08
C ASN A 133 -18.04 4.02 11.29
N PHE A 134 -19.23 4.56 11.53
CA PHE A 134 -19.49 5.99 11.71
C PHE A 134 -20.27 6.27 13.00
N PRO A 135 -19.59 6.32 14.17
CA PRO A 135 -20.26 6.49 15.46
C PRO A 135 -21.02 7.82 15.62
N SER A 136 -20.58 8.88 14.91
CA SER A 136 -21.19 10.21 15.00
C SER A 136 -22.33 10.46 14.01
N LEU A 137 -22.55 9.53 13.05
CA LEU A 137 -23.67 9.65 12.11
C LEU A 137 -24.95 9.08 12.72
N PRO A 138 -26.12 9.66 12.41
CA PRO A 138 -27.41 9.11 12.80
C PRO A 138 -27.58 7.67 12.32
N SER A 139 -28.07 6.79 13.19
CA SER A 139 -28.19 5.34 12.90
C SER A 139 -29.22 4.97 11.82
N ASP A 140 -30.07 5.92 11.45
CA ASP A 140 -31.09 5.87 10.40
C ASP A 140 -30.60 6.45 9.06
N THR A 141 -29.33 6.88 8.98
CA THR A 141 -28.74 7.42 7.75
C THR A 141 -28.80 6.37 6.65
N GLY A 142 -29.62 6.64 5.63
CA GLY A 142 -29.76 5.81 4.44
C GLY A 142 -28.82 6.25 3.32
N PRO A 143 -28.82 5.53 2.18
CA PRO A 143 -28.02 5.93 1.02
C PRO A 143 -28.32 7.36 0.57
N GLU A 144 -29.59 7.76 0.54
CA GLU A 144 -30.00 9.09 0.03
C GLU A 144 -29.45 10.28 0.84
N THR A 145 -29.34 10.11 2.17
CA THR A 145 -28.95 11.19 3.08
C THR A 145 -27.48 11.11 3.52
N PHE A 146 -26.77 10.07 3.08
CA PHE A 146 -25.40 9.79 3.54
C PHE A 146 -24.41 10.90 3.22
N SER A 147 -24.38 11.37 1.97
CA SER A 147 -23.41 12.39 1.53
C SER A 147 -23.57 13.68 2.32
N GLU A 148 -24.80 14.18 2.48
CA GLU A 148 -25.10 15.38 3.27
C GLU A 148 -24.73 15.21 4.75
N ALA A 149 -25.03 14.03 5.31
CA ALA A 149 -24.72 13.72 6.71
C ALA A 149 -23.21 13.66 6.96
N VAL A 150 -22.45 13.07 6.03
CA VAL A 150 -20.97 13.03 6.09
C VAL A 150 -20.40 14.43 5.97
N ASP A 151 -20.82 15.22 4.99
CA ASP A 151 -20.25 16.55 4.74
C ASP A 151 -20.55 17.51 5.92
N LYS A 152 -21.68 17.32 6.61
CA LYS A 152 -22.02 18.04 7.86
C LYS A 152 -21.20 17.57 9.05
N ALA A 153 -21.01 16.27 9.22
CA ALA A 153 -20.32 15.70 10.39
C ALA A 153 -18.79 15.79 10.26
N TYR A 154 -18.28 15.78 9.03
CA TYR A 154 -16.87 15.68 8.68
C TYR A 154 -16.55 16.59 7.47
N PRO A 155 -16.57 17.91 7.65
CA PRO A 155 -16.20 18.84 6.58
C PRO A 155 -14.75 18.56 6.13
N GLU A 156 -14.50 18.59 4.81
CA GLU A 156 -13.12 18.51 4.32
C GLU A 156 -12.33 19.72 4.86
N GLU A 157 -11.30 19.45 5.66
CA GLU A 157 -10.36 20.50 6.07
C GLU A 157 -9.63 21.03 4.83
N THR A 158 -9.82 22.32 4.53
CA THR A 158 -9.09 23.04 3.50
C THR A 158 -7.59 23.02 3.83
N VAL A 159 -6.77 22.69 2.84
CA VAL A 159 -5.32 22.42 2.88
C VAL A 159 -4.46 23.61 3.36
N ASP A 160 -5.05 24.73 3.78
CA ASP A 160 -4.39 25.99 4.09
C ASP A 160 -4.24 26.26 5.60
N LYS A 161 -4.00 25.24 6.44
CA LYS A 161 -3.63 25.44 7.85
C LYS A 161 -2.19 24.99 8.07
N GLU A 162 -1.30 25.97 8.27
CA GLU A 162 0.12 25.79 8.61
C GLU A 162 0.37 25.08 9.95
N GLU A 163 -0.69 24.78 10.71
CA GLU A 163 -0.67 23.97 11.93
C GLU A 163 -1.75 22.87 11.84
N ALA A 164 -1.48 21.82 11.07
CA ALA A 164 -2.32 20.63 11.07
C ALA A 164 -1.92 19.72 12.24
N GLU A 165 -2.86 19.46 13.16
CA GLU A 165 -2.76 18.39 14.16
C GLU A 165 -2.31 17.07 13.49
N PRO A 166 -1.53 16.23 14.19
CA PRO A 166 -1.03 14.99 13.60
C PRO A 166 -2.22 14.08 13.24
N VAL A 167 -2.39 13.82 11.94
CA VAL A 167 -3.43 12.94 11.40
C VAL A 167 -3.38 11.58 12.10
N THR A 168 -4.48 11.19 12.74
CA THR A 168 -4.53 9.93 13.49
C THR A 168 -4.88 8.75 12.58
N VAL A 169 -4.61 7.53 13.04
CA VAL A 169 -5.04 6.31 12.34
C VAL A 169 -6.57 6.24 12.22
N ALA A 170 -7.30 6.75 13.21
CA ALA A 170 -8.76 6.82 13.17
C ALA A 170 -9.25 7.73 12.04
N ASP A 171 -8.59 8.87 11.82
CA ASP A 171 -8.92 9.80 10.73
C ASP A 171 -8.66 9.18 9.35
N LEU A 172 -7.54 8.46 9.20
CA LEU A 172 -7.23 7.74 7.96
C LEU A 172 -8.27 6.64 7.68
N LEU A 173 -8.65 5.88 8.70
CA LEU A 173 -9.68 4.84 8.59
C LEU A 173 -11.05 5.44 8.23
N LEU A 174 -11.42 6.54 8.88
CA LEU A 174 -12.65 7.28 8.58
C LEU A 174 -12.67 7.74 7.11
N ARG A 175 -11.58 8.36 6.63
CA ARG A 175 -11.46 8.78 5.22
C ARG A 175 -11.57 7.61 4.25
N ALA A 176 -11.01 6.45 4.60
CA ALA A 176 -11.15 5.23 3.80
C ALA A 176 -12.60 4.73 3.77
N HIS A 177 -13.31 4.75 4.91
CA HIS A 177 -14.74 4.39 4.96
C HIS A 177 -15.61 5.36 4.15
N ILE A 178 -15.36 6.67 4.21
CA ILE A 178 -16.05 7.67 3.39
C ILE A 178 -15.79 7.39 1.90
N GLY A 179 -14.52 7.17 1.52
CA GLY A 179 -14.13 6.84 0.15
C GLY A 179 -14.72 5.54 -0.38
N THR A 180 -15.09 4.61 0.50
CA THR A 180 -15.76 3.35 0.14
C THR A 180 -17.28 3.54 0.02
N ALA A 181 -17.89 4.25 0.96
CA ALA A 181 -19.34 4.39 1.04
C ALA A 181 -19.90 5.37 -0.01
N ARG A 182 -19.18 6.46 -0.33
CA ARG A 182 -19.67 7.48 -1.27
C ARG A 182 -19.89 6.93 -2.69
N PRO A 183 -18.96 6.18 -3.31
CA PRO A 183 -19.22 5.53 -4.61
C PRO A 183 -20.35 4.51 -4.56
N ALA A 184 -20.54 3.81 -3.44
CA ALA A 184 -21.64 2.86 -3.29
C ALA A 184 -23.00 3.57 -3.24
N VAL A 185 -23.07 4.74 -2.60
CA VAL A 185 -24.25 5.61 -2.59
C VAL A 185 -24.51 6.22 -3.95
N GLU A 186 -23.49 6.71 -4.65
CA GLU A 186 -23.62 7.23 -6.01
C GLU A 186 -24.16 6.16 -6.97
N ALA A 187 -23.63 4.93 -6.86
CA ALA A 187 -24.12 3.78 -7.63
C ALA A 187 -25.57 3.43 -7.31
N TRP A 188 -25.99 3.61 -6.05
CA TRP A 188 -27.37 3.40 -5.60
C TRP A 188 -28.33 4.43 -6.22
N GLN A 189 -27.94 5.70 -6.21
CA GLN A 189 -28.76 6.81 -6.69
C GLN A 189 -28.84 6.90 -8.21
N ALA A 190 -27.83 6.38 -8.92
CA ALA A 190 -27.75 6.40 -10.39
C ALA A 190 -27.48 5.00 -10.98
N PRO A 191 -28.44 4.05 -10.86
CA PRO A 191 -28.30 2.71 -11.43
C PRO A 191 -28.19 2.80 -12.96
N GLY A 192 -26.99 2.58 -13.50
CA GLY A 192 -26.69 2.66 -14.93
C GLY A 192 -25.69 3.75 -15.33
N LYS A 193 -25.41 4.72 -14.44
CA LYS A 193 -24.26 5.62 -14.56
C LYS A 193 -23.21 5.23 -13.52
N LEU A 194 -22.77 3.97 -13.54
CA LEU A 194 -21.57 3.64 -12.79
C LEU A 194 -20.42 4.43 -13.45
N PRO A 195 -19.73 5.34 -12.74
CA PRO A 195 -18.48 5.86 -13.26
C PRO A 195 -17.63 4.63 -13.55
N GLY A 196 -17.23 4.45 -14.82
CA GLY A 196 -16.40 3.32 -15.21
C GLY A 196 -15.27 3.22 -14.20
N PHE A 197 -15.14 2.07 -13.54
CA PHE A 197 -14.20 1.84 -12.46
C PHE A 197 -12.83 2.34 -12.90
N SER A 198 -12.48 3.57 -12.49
CA SER A 198 -11.24 4.20 -12.89
C SER A 198 -10.23 3.80 -11.82
N PRO A 199 -9.16 3.06 -12.17
CA PRO A 199 -8.11 2.75 -11.21
C PRO A 199 -7.39 4.00 -10.69
N SER A 200 -7.70 5.19 -11.24
CA SER A 200 -7.01 6.45 -10.94
C SER A 200 -7.30 7.04 -9.56
N ARG A 201 -8.27 6.51 -8.80
CA ARG A 201 -8.45 6.82 -7.37
C ARG A 201 -7.98 5.69 -6.46
N THR A 202 -6.86 5.03 -6.79
CA THR A 202 -5.96 4.58 -5.71
C THR A 202 -5.55 5.84 -4.94
N MET A 203 -6.20 6.07 -3.79
CA MET A 203 -5.66 6.96 -2.78
C MET A 203 -4.20 6.55 -2.62
N PHE A 204 -3.29 7.43 -3.04
CA PHE A 204 -1.88 7.33 -2.71
C PHE A 204 -1.82 7.44 -1.19
N CYS A 205 -1.96 6.30 -0.51
CA CYS A 205 -1.80 6.23 0.91
C CYS A 205 -0.30 6.27 1.19
N SER A 206 0.27 7.47 1.07
CA SER A 206 1.67 7.76 1.33
C SER A 206 2.03 7.58 2.81
N HIS A 207 1.04 7.33 3.69
CA HIS A 207 1.22 7.28 5.15
C HIS A 207 0.55 6.10 5.88
N ILE A 208 -0.02 5.09 5.19
CA ILE A 208 -0.30 3.81 5.87
C ILE A 208 1.00 3.02 5.97
N SER A 209 1.75 3.31 7.04
CA SER A 209 2.56 2.28 7.68
C SER A 209 1.59 1.24 8.23
N MET A 210 1.25 0.22 7.45
CA MET A 210 0.68 -0.98 8.03
C MET A 210 1.65 -1.45 9.11
N PRO A 211 1.23 -1.63 10.37
CA PRO A 211 1.98 -2.46 11.28
C PRO A 211 1.88 -3.88 10.72
N CYS A 212 2.84 -4.23 9.87
CA CYS A 212 3.19 -5.61 9.63
C CYS A 212 3.43 -6.19 11.03
N MET A 213 2.50 -7.02 11.50
CA MET A 213 2.58 -7.64 12.81
C MET A 213 3.90 -8.41 12.81
N VAL A 214 4.88 -7.85 13.51
CA VAL A 214 6.25 -8.35 13.61
C VAL A 214 6.19 -9.65 14.40
N GLN A 215 5.89 -10.75 13.73
CA GLN A 215 6.51 -12.01 14.11
C GLN A 215 8.01 -11.82 13.82
N ARG A 216 8.82 -11.85 14.87
CA ARG A 216 10.28 -11.65 14.90
C ARG A 216 11.02 -12.31 13.72
N TRP A 217 11.09 -11.62 12.60
CA TRP A 217 12.07 -11.75 11.54
C TRP A 217 12.23 -10.36 10.95
N THR A 218 13.32 -9.69 11.29
CA THR A 218 13.62 -8.30 10.90
C THR A 218 13.59 -8.13 9.38
N PRO A 219 12.66 -7.34 8.80
CA PRO A 219 12.73 -6.94 7.40
C PRO A 219 13.63 -5.72 7.28
N ILE A 220 14.62 -5.79 6.38
CA ILE A 220 15.38 -4.63 5.93
C ILE A 220 14.45 -3.81 5.03
N THR A 221 13.99 -2.66 5.53
CA THR A 221 13.25 -1.68 4.72
C THR A 221 14.22 -0.58 4.31
N THR A 222 14.63 -0.59 3.04
CA THR A 222 15.58 0.38 2.50
C THR A 222 14.81 1.61 1.99
N ARG A 223 14.99 2.77 2.63
CA ARG A 223 14.73 4.08 2.00
C ARG A 223 16.02 4.56 1.36
N TYR A 224 15.92 5.09 0.14
CA TYR A 224 17.07 5.62 -0.59
C TYR A 224 17.01 7.14 -0.64
N THR A 225 18.10 7.78 -0.24
CA THR A 225 18.39 9.18 -0.56
C THR A 225 19.75 9.23 -1.23
N TRP A 226 19.80 9.76 -2.45
CA TRP A 226 21.04 10.07 -3.15
C TRP A 226 21.58 11.38 -2.58
N SER A 227 22.60 11.32 -1.72
CA SER A 227 23.40 12.50 -1.37
C SER A 227 24.69 12.47 -2.17
N GLY A 228 24.76 13.29 -3.22
CA GLY A 228 26.01 13.54 -3.93
C GLY A 228 27.03 14.26 -3.02
N PRO A 229 28.33 14.17 -3.31
CA PRO A 229 29.36 14.82 -2.50
C PRO A 229 29.18 16.34 -2.54
N ARG A 230 28.82 16.93 -1.39
CA ARG A 230 29.00 18.36 -1.13
C ARG A 230 30.49 18.62 -1.02
N ASN A 231 31.04 19.34 -1.99
CA ASN A 231 32.44 19.72 -2.00
C ASN A 231 32.65 20.85 -0.98
N SER A 232 32.94 20.50 0.27
CA SER A 232 33.37 21.43 1.31
C SER A 232 34.89 21.40 1.40
N ASN A 233 35.55 22.21 0.56
CA ASN A 233 36.95 22.59 0.78
C ASN A 233 37.17 23.99 0.20
N ALA A 234 36.77 24.99 0.98
CA ALA A 234 37.26 26.36 0.86
C ALA A 234 37.27 26.97 2.27
N ALA A 235 38.34 26.72 3.03
CA ALA A 235 38.95 27.63 4.01
C ALA A 235 39.94 26.89 4.95
N SER A 236 41.24 27.14 4.78
CA SER A 236 42.23 27.41 5.86
C SER A 236 43.59 27.71 5.20
N SER A 237 43.99 28.97 5.04
CA SER A 237 44.77 29.81 5.98
C SER A 237 46.30 29.71 5.83
N ARG A 238 46.87 30.83 5.37
CA ARG A 238 48.18 31.46 5.69
C ARG A 238 49.47 30.64 5.53
N THR A 239 50.32 31.10 4.60
CA THR A 239 51.49 31.96 4.88
C THR A 239 51.75 32.84 3.68
#